data_AF-A0A963SJF3-F1
#
_entry.id   AF-A0A963SJF3-F1
#
_cell.length_a   1.000
_cell.length_b   1.000
_cell.length_c   1.000
_cell.angle_alpha   90.00
_cell.angle_beta   90.00
_cell.angle_gamma   90.00
#
_symmetry.space_group_name_H-M   'P 1'
#
loop_
_entity.id
_entity.type
_entity.pdbx_description
1 polymer ?
#
loop_
_entity_poly.entity_id
_entity_poly.type
_entity_poly.pdbx_seq_one_letter_code
_entity_poly.pdbx_strand_id
1 'polypeptide(L)'
;MGADGHIASLFPNTDPQAGDAQPVRRLTPDPLPPEALFDRITLTIPALLDSDALVFVIRGDDKRAVFDAALAGEHDLPIARLLGAAGQEVTCFA
;
A
#
# COMPACT_ATOMS: atom_id res chain seq x y z
N MET A 1 -5.04 3.06 4.16
CA MET A 1 -4.94 1.65 3.73
C MET A 1 -6.33 1.06 3.63
N GLY A 2 -6.63 0.28 2.59
CA GLY A 2 -7.86 -0.51 2.52
C GLY A 2 -7.78 -1.79 3.34
N ALA A 3 -8.92 -2.41 3.66
CA ALA A 3 -8.95 -3.68 4.39
C ALA A 3 -8.38 -4.86 3.57
N ASP A 4 -8.20 -4.69 2.26
CA ASP A 4 -7.50 -5.56 1.33
C ASP A 4 -5.96 -5.36 1.34
N GLY A 5 -5.44 -4.47 2.20
CA GLY A 5 -4.01 -4.18 2.30
C GLY A 5 -3.46 -3.27 1.19
N HIS A 6 -4.31 -2.65 0.37
CA HIS A 6 -3.84 -1.65 -0.60
C HIS A 6 -3.32 -0.38 0.08
N ILE A 7 -2.32 0.23 -0.55
CA ILE A 7 -1.76 1.55 -0.21
C ILE A 7 -1.84 2.45 -1.43
N ALA A 8 -2.01 3.76 -1.25
CA ALA A 8 -2.30 4.68 -2.37
C ALA A 8 -3.39 4.10 -3.30
N SER A 9 -3.13 3.90 -4.60
CA SER A 9 -3.96 3.05 -5.47
C SER A 9 -3.23 1.80 -5.97
N LEU A 10 -2.27 1.29 -5.19
CA LEU A 10 -1.55 0.05 -5.46
C LEU A 10 -2.31 -1.13 -4.83
N PHE A 11 -3.10 -1.82 -5.64
CA PHE A 11 -3.97 -2.92 -5.20
C PHE A 11 -3.26 -4.28 -5.31
N PRO A 12 -3.62 -5.27 -4.49
CA PRO A 12 -3.01 -6.61 -4.54
C PRO A 12 -3.01 -7.24 -5.94
N ASN A 13 -4.11 -7.09 -6.69
CA ASN A 13 -4.26 -7.61 -8.06
C ASN A 13 -3.42 -6.89 -9.12
N THR A 14 -2.84 -5.73 -8.81
CA THR A 14 -1.92 -5.00 -9.70
C THR A 14 -0.46 -5.35 -9.44
N ASP A 15 -0.20 -6.23 -8.47
CA ASP A 15 1.11 -6.75 -8.08
C ASP A 15 2.21 -5.67 -7.96
N PRO A 16 2.02 -4.64 -7.12
CA PRO A 16 2.99 -3.56 -6.98
C PRO A 16 4.31 -4.07 -6.37
N GLN A 17 5.43 -3.72 -7.00
CA GLN A 17 6.75 -4.20 -6.62
C GLN A 17 7.60 -3.11 -5.97
N ALA A 18 8.39 -3.48 -4.95
CA ALA A 18 9.37 -2.58 -4.34
C ALA A 18 10.56 -2.24 -5.26
N GLY A 19 10.69 -2.94 -6.40
CA GLY A 19 11.68 -2.67 -7.45
C GLY A 19 11.08 -2.04 -8.72
N ASP A 20 9.91 -1.38 -8.64
CA ASP A 20 9.32 -0.74 -9.83
C ASP A 20 10.27 0.30 -10.43
N ALA A 21 10.52 0.20 -11.75
CA ALA A 21 11.41 1.11 -12.47
C ALA A 21 10.83 2.52 -12.68
N GLN A 22 9.52 2.71 -12.47
CA GLN A 22 8.84 3.98 -12.68
C GLN A 22 8.37 4.57 -11.35
N PRO A 23 8.42 5.90 -11.16
CA PRO A 23 7.92 6.54 -9.95
C PRO A 23 6.39 6.66 -9.93
N VAL A 24 5.75 6.62 -11.10
CA VAL A 24 4.31 6.80 -11.27
C VAL A 24 3.77 5.73 -12.20
N ARG A 25 2.61 5.16 -11.87
CA ARG A 25 1.87 4.22 -12.72
C ARG A 25 0.45 4.71 -12.97
N ARG A 26 -0.05 4.43 -14.17
CA ARG A 26 -1.50 4.36 -14.44
C ARG A 26 -1.91 2.89 -14.40
N LEU A 27 -3.00 2.58 -13.71
CA LEU A 27 -3.51 1.22 -13.59
C LEU A 27 -5.04 1.17 -13.57
N THR A 28 -5.57 0.01 -13.90
CA THR A 28 -7.00 -0.33 -13.82
C THR A 28 -7.10 -1.56 -12.92
N PRO A 29 -7.66 -1.44 -11.70
CA PRO A 29 -7.84 -2.60 -10.82
C PRO A 29 -8.85 -3.60 -11.41
N ASP A 30 -8.59 -4.90 -11.31
CA ASP A 30 -9.50 -5.97 -11.77
C ASP A 30 -9.60 -7.13 -10.75
N PRO A 31 -10.76 -7.35 -10.10
CA PRO A 31 -12.02 -6.61 -10.29
C PRO A 31 -11.90 -5.16 -9.81
N LEU A 32 -12.72 -4.29 -10.39
CA LEU A 32 -12.85 -2.92 -9.91
C LEU A 32 -13.44 -2.94 -8.48
N PRO A 33 -12.88 -2.17 -7.53
CA PRO A 33 -13.47 -2.00 -6.21
C PRO A 33 -14.91 -1.48 -6.37
N PRO A 34 -15.89 -2.03 -5.63
CA PRO A 34 -17.29 -1.63 -5.78
C PRO A 34 -17.50 -0.12 -5.56
N GLU A 35 -16.69 0.48 -4.70
CA GLU A 35 -16.70 1.90 -4.38
C GLU A 35 -15.95 2.80 -5.38
N ALA A 36 -15.17 2.27 -6.33
CA ALA A 36 -14.33 3.10 -7.20
C ALA A 36 -13.94 2.43 -8.53
N LEU A 37 -14.89 2.47 -9.47
CA LEU A 37 -14.86 1.90 -10.83
C LEU A 37 -14.02 2.69 -11.86
N PHE A 38 -12.89 3.27 -11.45
CA PHE A 38 -12.13 4.18 -12.31
C PHE A 38 -10.65 3.84 -12.33
N ASP A 39 -10.03 4.10 -13.49
CA ASP A 39 -8.57 4.12 -13.66
C ASP A 39 -7.91 5.04 -12.64
N ARG A 40 -6.70 4.66 -12.22
CA ARG A 40 -5.93 5.37 -11.21
C ARG A 40 -4.60 5.83 -11.77
N ILE A 41 -4.14 6.95 -11.25
CA ILE A 41 -2.73 7.35 -11.29
C ILE A 41 -2.23 7.27 -9.86
N THR A 42 -1.08 6.65 -9.63
CA THR A 42 -0.53 6.43 -8.29
C THR A 42 0.99 6.51 -8.29
N LEU A 43 1.54 6.95 -7.15
CA LEU A 43 2.95 6.74 -6.84
C LEU A 43 3.20 5.23 -6.65
N THR A 44 4.38 4.77 -7.05
CA THR A 44 4.85 3.40 -6.85
C THR A 44 5.49 3.23 -5.47
N ILE A 45 5.78 1.99 -5.06
CA ILE A 45 6.47 1.73 -3.79
C ILE A 45 7.81 2.47 -3.71
N PRO A 46 8.71 2.42 -4.71
CA PRO A 46 9.94 3.20 -4.70
C PRO A 46 9.72 4.70 -4.53
N ALA A 47 8.70 5.27 -5.17
CA ALA A 47 8.39 6.69 -5.03
C ALA A 47 7.83 7.07 -3.66
N LEU A 48 7.12 6.15 -2.99
CA LEU A 48 6.69 6.34 -1.60
C LEU A 48 7.88 6.21 -0.62
N LEU A 49 8.81 5.30 -0.90
CA LEU A 49 10.02 5.10 -0.10
C LEU A 49 11.03 6.25 -0.24
N ASP A 50 10.98 7.01 -1.32
CA ASP A 50 11.74 8.26 -1.52
C ASP A 50 11.11 9.44 -0.75
N SER A 51 10.78 9.22 0.52
CA SER A 51 10.24 10.22 1.43
C SER A 51 10.95 10.16 2.78
N ASP A 52 11.02 11.30 3.49
CA ASP A 52 11.69 11.37 4.79
C ASP A 52 10.96 10.56 5.88
N ALA A 53 9.64 10.36 5.74
CA ALA A 53 8.82 9.59 6.68
C ALA A 53 7.53 9.08 6.03
N LEU A 54 7.07 7.92 6.49
CA LEU A 54 5.77 7.35 6.13
C LEU A 54 4.77 7.52 7.27
N VAL A 55 3.60 8.07 6.96
CA VAL A 55 2.52 8.26 7.93
C VAL A 55 1.25 7.56 7.47
N PHE A 56 0.74 6.67 8.32
CA PHE A 56 -0.53 5.98 8.13
C PHE A 56 -1.60 6.56 9.04
N VAL A 57 -2.76 6.87 8.48
CA VAL A 57 -3.98 7.16 9.23
C VAL A 57 -5.00 6.08 8.92
N ILE A 58 -5.29 5.25 9.91
CA ILE A 58 -6.14 4.06 9.80
C ILE A 58 -7.30 4.25 10.79
N ARG A 59 -8.48 3.70 10.46
CA ARG A 59 -9.61 3.61 11.39
C ARG A 59 -10.29 2.26 11.23
N GLY A 60 -10.64 1.64 12.34
CA GLY A 60 -11.30 0.33 12.39
C GLY A 60 -10.32 -0.80 12.70
N ASP A 61 -10.78 -1.73 13.54
CA ASP A 61 -10.00 -2.88 14.00
C ASP A 61 -9.62 -3.82 12.86
N ASP A 62 -10.46 -3.90 11.82
CA ASP A 62 -10.24 -4.68 10.60
C ASP A 62 -8.96 -4.25 9.87
N LYS A 63 -8.80 -2.94 9.66
CA LYS A 63 -7.61 -2.40 9.00
C LYS A 63 -6.39 -2.41 9.92
N ARG A 64 -6.59 -2.25 11.24
CA ARG A 64 -5.50 -2.35 12.19
C ARG A 64 -4.91 -3.76 12.20
N ALA A 65 -5.75 -4.79 12.21
CA ALA A 65 -5.31 -6.18 12.15
C ALA A 65 -4.49 -6.48 10.89
N VAL A 66 -4.91 -5.97 9.72
CA VAL A 66 -4.14 -6.13 8.46
C VAL A 66 -2.79 -5.41 8.53
N PHE A 67 -2.74 -4.22 9.13
CA PHE A 67 -1.48 -3.50 9.30
C PHE A 67 -0.52 -4.24 10.25
N ASP A 68 -1.02 -4.76 11.38
CA ASP A 68 -0.20 -5.50 12.34
C ASP A 68 0.30 -6.83 11.74
N ALA A 69 -0.53 -7.54 10.96
CA ALA A 69 -0.13 -8.73 10.21
C ALA A 69 0.95 -8.43 9.15
N ALA A 70 0.88 -7.25 8.52
CA ALA A 70 1.91 -6.77 7.59
C ALA A 70 3.27 -6.58 8.28
N LEU A 71 3.28 -5.98 9.48
CA LEU A 71 4.49 -5.81 10.29
C LEU A 71 5.08 -7.15 10.74
N ALA A 72 4.23 -8.14 11.01
CA ALA A 72 4.64 -9.50 11.39
C ALA A 72 5.10 -10.35 10.19
N GLY A 73 4.96 -9.85 8.95
CA GLY A 73 5.33 -10.57 7.74
C GLY A 73 4.40 -11.75 7.41
N GLU A 74 3.14 -11.70 7.86
CA GLU A 74 2.17 -12.80 7.72
C GLU A 74 1.55 -12.88 6.32
N HIS A 75 1.75 -11.87 5.47
CA HIS A 75 1.24 -11.83 4.11
C HIS A 75 2.13 -10.96 3.19
N ASP A 76 1.95 -11.08 1.88
CA ASP A 76 2.67 -10.32 0.85
C ASP A 76 1.80 -9.21 0.19
N LEU A 77 0.85 -8.65 0.94
CA LEU A 77 0.02 -7.54 0.45
C LEU A 77 0.86 -6.27 0.22
N PRO A 78 0.38 -5.29 -0.60
CA PRO A 78 1.12 -4.07 -0.91
C PRO A 78 1.66 -3.32 0.31
N ILE A 79 0.88 -3.26 1.40
CA ILE A 79 1.34 -2.68 2.68
C ILE A 79 2.57 -3.41 3.27
N ALA A 80 2.60 -4.74 3.25
CA ALA A 80 3.73 -5.52 3.77
C ALA A 80 4.99 -5.31 2.91
N ARG A 81 4.83 -5.24 1.58
CA ARG A 81 5.94 -4.94 0.66
C ARG A 81 6.54 -3.56 0.91
N LEU A 82 5.69 -2.56 1.15
CA LEU A 82 6.15 -1.20 1.51
C LEU A 82 6.87 -1.20 2.87
N LEU A 83 6.27 -1.79 3.90
CA LEU A 83 6.83 -1.81 5.26
C LEU A 83 8.14 -2.59 5.32
N GLY A 84 8.24 -3.73 4.62
CA GLY A 84 9.45 -4.55 4.56
C GLY A 84 10.60 -3.87 3.81
N ALA A 85 10.32 -2.90 2.95
CA ALA A 85 11.31 -2.10 2.23
C ALA A 85 11.57 -0.72 2.86
N ALA A 86 10.83 -0.34 3.90
CA ALA A 86 10.97 0.95 4.55
C ALA A 86 12.27 1.05 5.36
N GLY A 87 13.09 2.05 5.05
CA GLY A 87 14.27 2.42 5.85
C GLY A 87 14.05 3.66 6.73
N GLN A 88 13.07 4.49 6.35
CA GLN A 88 12.64 5.69 7.05
C GLN A 88 11.65 5.40 8.19
N GLU A 89 11.39 6.42 9.03
CA GLU A 89 10.42 6.32 10.11
C GLU A 89 9.01 6.04 9.56
N VAL A 90 8.31 5.10 10.21
CA VAL A 90 6.91 4.75 9.91
C VAL A 90 6.06 5.02 11.14
N THR A 91 5.13 5.96 11.04
CA THR A 91 4.16 6.27 12.10
C THR A 91 2.76 5.83 11.69
N CYS A 92 2.05 5.12 12.57
CA CYS A 92 0.66 4.74 12.36
C CYS A 92 -0.25 5.35 13.43
N PHE A 93 -1.21 6.16 12.99
CA PHE A 93 -2.33 6.66 13.78
C PHE A 93 -3.55 5.78 13.48
N ALA A 94 -3.90 4.87 14.39
CA ALA A 94 -4.97 3.89 14.24
C ALA A 94 -5.95 3.92 15.41
#